data_AF-X6JS64-F1
#
_entry.id   AF-X6JS64-F1
#
_cell.length_a   1.000
_cell.length_b   1.000
_cell.length_c   1.000
_cell.angle_alpha   90.00
_cell.angle_beta   90.00
_cell.angle_gamma   90.00
#
_symmetry.space_group_name_H-M   'P 1'
#
loop_
_entity.id
_entity.type
_entity.pdbx_description
1 polymer ?
#
loop_
_entity_poly.entity_id
_entity_poly.type
_entity_poly.pdbx_seq_one_letter_code
_entity_poly.pdbx_strand_id
1 'polypeptide(L)'
;MPDSEDKVVDNPTFLEHIKFFFEAIDVDHMAPRGVDLATYDGVKANATSIYSQTKSGSMPPEPERRWSQNRVKTFKNWISGGFPMGNAPAKVLKTMSSLAATARGAFRRDAENMSKEEVERLALAFRTIMERSPDHPQSYFALADIHWFPTPVNCLHHEERYNPWHRIFIDRFEAGLQSVPKCEDIKLPYWNVVRQPPAWMFQPPFDSYTLQRDAAPQYPAGTATKRHSAKKIHAEMVDRDVEGTIKGALDSPTFESFTQQIEQAHDDGHVSCGPAMQTPDIAAFDPIFWLFHCNWERMWWAWQQRHQAVSLEDFRKTLSIPDMDWLDVAPFNELKPFTETAAQAIDASQYAYEDPAASLFSALARVARGNISADQSFSIPRKARLSIRVKNIARLAISGSFEVQLLADGKRVARHAFFQGTEPKKCPSCVKRETVNVDLRANRSDVAGKKLEVRIEVLGAKGKDRVLALSEVGNPTINIRELLVAE
;
A
#
# COMPACT_ATOMS: atom_id res chain seq x y z
N MET A 1 -30.66 -14.58 37.94
CA MET A 1 -30.08 -13.57 38.85
C MET A 1 -28.61 -13.91 39.05
N PRO A 2 -27.64 -12.98 38.88
CA PRO A 2 -27.78 -11.58 38.47
C PRO A 2 -27.42 -11.39 36.99
N ASP A 3 -28.34 -10.80 36.23
CA ASP A 3 -28.01 -10.23 34.93
C ASP A 3 -27.31 -8.88 35.14
N SER A 4 -26.12 -8.77 34.56
CA SER A 4 -25.59 -7.56 33.90
C SER A 4 -24.80 -6.47 34.65
N GLU A 5 -23.94 -6.78 35.63
CA GLU A 5 -22.91 -5.77 36.03
C GLU A 5 -21.71 -5.71 35.08
N ASP A 6 -21.29 -6.84 34.49
CA ASP A 6 -20.15 -6.81 33.55
C ASP A 6 -20.58 -6.24 32.20
N LYS A 7 -20.03 -5.09 31.82
CA LYS A 7 -20.11 -4.60 30.44
C LYS A 7 -19.21 -5.44 29.55
N VAL A 8 -19.68 -5.78 28.35
CA VAL A 8 -18.83 -6.39 27.32
C VAL A 8 -17.76 -5.37 26.92
N VAL A 9 -16.50 -5.80 26.92
CA VAL A 9 -15.39 -5.02 26.39
C VAL A 9 -14.99 -5.65 25.07
N ASP A 10 -15.12 -4.89 23.98
CA ASP A 10 -14.87 -5.38 22.62
C ASP A 10 -13.37 -5.53 22.32
N ASN A 11 -12.51 -4.70 22.93
CA ASN A 11 -11.05 -4.73 22.79
C ASN A 11 -10.35 -4.81 24.16
N PRO A 12 -10.54 -5.89 24.91
CA PRO A 12 -9.98 -6.04 26.24
C PRO A 12 -8.49 -6.30 26.18
N THR A 13 -7.80 -5.96 27.27
CA THR A 13 -6.38 -6.22 27.46
C THR A 13 -6.13 -6.91 28.80
N PHE A 14 -4.96 -7.53 28.94
CA PHE A 14 -4.65 -8.25 30.16
C PHE A 14 -4.56 -7.33 31.37
N LEU A 15 -3.83 -6.22 31.26
CA LEU A 15 -3.56 -5.34 32.39
C LEU A 15 -4.78 -4.56 32.90
N GLU A 16 -5.76 -4.26 32.04
CA GLU A 16 -6.95 -3.49 32.44
C GLU A 16 -8.18 -4.33 32.72
N HIS A 17 -8.30 -5.50 32.08
CA HIS A 17 -9.54 -6.24 32.07
C HIS A 17 -9.34 -7.67 32.57
N ILE A 18 -8.49 -8.44 31.89
CA ILE A 18 -8.49 -9.90 32.06
C ILE A 18 -7.89 -10.34 33.38
N LYS A 19 -6.84 -9.67 33.87
CA LYS A 19 -6.23 -10.03 35.17
C LYS A 19 -7.21 -9.91 36.35
N PHE A 20 -8.27 -9.12 36.20
CA PHE A 20 -9.29 -8.91 37.24
C PHE A 20 -10.45 -9.91 37.15
N PHE A 21 -10.46 -10.82 36.18
CA PHE A 21 -11.49 -11.85 36.05
C PHE A 21 -11.28 -13.04 37.00
N PHE A 22 -10.10 -13.10 37.63
CA PHE A 22 -9.71 -14.16 38.55
C PHE A 22 -9.53 -13.54 39.94
N GLU A 23 -10.27 -14.05 40.92
CA GLU A 23 -10.13 -13.64 42.31
C GLU A 23 -9.00 -14.44 42.99
N ALA A 24 -8.51 -13.98 44.15
CA ALA A 24 -7.43 -14.66 44.87
C ALA A 24 -7.75 -16.14 45.15
N ILE A 25 -9.00 -16.46 45.49
CA ILE A 25 -9.45 -17.84 45.69
C ILE A 25 -9.38 -18.70 44.41
N ASP A 26 -9.59 -18.11 43.23
CA ASP A 26 -9.50 -18.84 41.95
C ASP A 26 -8.03 -19.16 41.64
N VAL A 27 -7.14 -18.19 41.88
CA VAL A 27 -5.69 -18.35 41.75
C VAL A 27 -5.17 -19.43 42.69
N ASP A 28 -5.52 -19.35 43.97
CA ASP A 28 -5.08 -20.29 45.00
C ASP A 28 -5.61 -21.71 44.76
N HIS A 29 -6.84 -21.82 44.23
CA HIS A 29 -7.44 -23.10 43.92
C HIS A 29 -6.81 -23.74 42.67
N MET A 30 -6.42 -22.97 41.66
CA MET A 30 -5.91 -23.49 40.40
C MET A 30 -4.39 -23.69 40.37
N ALA A 31 -3.63 -22.96 41.19
CA ALA A 31 -2.18 -23.09 41.27
C ALA A 31 -1.69 -24.52 41.60
N PRO A 32 -2.27 -25.27 42.57
CA PRO A 32 -1.91 -26.67 42.83
C PRO A 32 -2.24 -27.63 41.67
N ARG A 33 -3.11 -27.20 40.74
CA ARG A 33 -3.54 -27.97 39.57
C ARG A 33 -2.72 -27.65 38.31
N GLY A 34 -1.65 -26.86 38.46
CA GLY A 34 -0.75 -26.49 37.37
C GLY A 34 -1.32 -25.45 36.40
N VAL A 35 -2.40 -24.76 36.76
CA VAL A 35 -3.00 -23.69 35.97
C VAL A 35 -2.74 -22.36 36.66
N ASP A 36 -1.80 -21.59 36.12
CA ASP A 36 -1.48 -20.26 36.62
C ASP A 36 -2.51 -19.25 36.09
N LEU A 37 -3.31 -18.70 37.01
CA LEU A 37 -4.29 -17.65 36.73
C LEU A 37 -3.82 -16.25 37.16
N ALA A 38 -2.64 -16.15 37.78
CA ALA A 38 -2.12 -14.90 38.32
C ALA A 38 -1.30 -14.11 37.30
N THR A 39 -0.62 -14.80 36.37
CA THR A 39 0.29 -14.16 35.40
C THR A 39 -0.30 -14.10 33.99
N TYR A 40 0.21 -13.16 33.18
CA TYR A 40 -0.16 -13.06 31.76
C TYR A 40 0.12 -14.36 31.01
N ASP A 41 1.34 -14.90 31.16
CA ASP A 41 1.75 -16.11 30.45
C ASP A 41 0.96 -17.33 30.91
N GLY A 42 0.65 -17.43 32.20
CA GLY A 42 -0.21 -18.47 32.76
C GLY A 42 -1.62 -18.43 32.18
N VAL A 43 -2.27 -17.26 32.22
CA VAL A 43 -3.63 -17.10 31.70
C VAL A 43 -3.67 -17.31 30.18
N LYS A 44 -2.66 -16.81 29.44
CA LYS A 44 -2.53 -17.00 27.99
C LYS A 44 -2.35 -18.47 27.62
N ALA A 45 -1.45 -19.18 28.29
CA ALA A 45 -1.18 -20.59 28.03
C ALA A 45 -2.41 -21.48 28.27
N ASN A 46 -3.30 -21.07 29.19
CA ASN A 46 -4.49 -21.83 29.58
C ASN A 46 -5.81 -21.26 29.01
N ALA A 47 -5.75 -20.24 28.15
CA ALA A 47 -6.91 -19.41 27.81
C ALA A 47 -8.07 -20.17 27.17
N THR A 48 -7.81 -21.15 26.31
CA THR A 48 -8.86 -21.96 25.66
C THR A 48 -9.58 -22.87 26.67
N SER A 49 -8.84 -23.44 27.61
CA SER A 49 -9.39 -24.26 28.71
C SER A 49 -10.23 -23.41 29.67
N ILE A 50 -9.70 -22.25 30.09
CA ILE A 50 -10.41 -21.28 30.94
C ILE A 50 -11.72 -20.83 30.26
N TYR A 51 -11.67 -20.49 28.98
CA TYR A 51 -12.86 -20.09 28.21
C TYR A 51 -13.89 -21.20 28.14
N SER A 52 -13.47 -22.45 27.89
CA SER A 52 -14.40 -23.58 27.79
C SER A 52 -15.14 -23.84 29.11
N GLN A 53 -14.43 -23.83 30.24
CA GLN A 53 -15.00 -24.13 31.57
C GLN A 53 -15.90 -23.01 32.09
N THR A 54 -15.51 -21.75 31.85
CA THR A 54 -16.34 -20.59 32.26
C THR A 54 -17.56 -20.44 31.36
N LYS A 55 -17.46 -20.73 30.06
CA LYS A 55 -18.59 -20.74 29.13
C LYS A 55 -19.63 -21.82 29.44
N SER A 56 -19.21 -23.02 29.85
CA SER A 56 -20.14 -24.08 30.25
C SER A 56 -20.83 -23.78 31.59
N GLY A 57 -20.40 -22.74 32.30
CA GLY A 57 -20.90 -22.41 33.63
C GLY A 57 -20.54 -23.46 34.68
N SER A 58 -19.50 -24.28 34.42
CA SER A 58 -18.99 -25.27 35.38
C SER A 58 -17.97 -24.67 36.35
N MET A 59 -17.39 -23.51 36.01
CA MET A 59 -16.40 -22.80 36.83
C MET A 59 -16.68 -21.29 36.90
N PRO A 60 -16.45 -20.64 38.07
CA PRO A 60 -16.23 -21.26 39.39
C PRO A 60 -17.39 -22.17 39.86
N PRO A 61 -17.14 -23.16 40.74
CA PRO A 61 -18.15 -24.14 41.14
C PRO A 61 -19.31 -23.48 41.90
N GLU A 62 -19.03 -22.41 42.64
CA GLU A 62 -20.02 -21.58 43.34
C GLU A 62 -20.96 -20.89 42.33
N PRO A 63 -22.28 -21.19 42.31
CA PRO A 63 -23.22 -20.65 41.34
C PRO A 63 -23.22 -19.11 41.23
N GLU A 64 -23.00 -18.43 42.34
CA GLU A 64 -22.99 -16.98 42.47
C GLU A 64 -21.70 -16.32 41.95
N ARG A 65 -20.59 -17.06 41.80
CA ARG A 65 -19.30 -16.57 41.29
C ARG A 65 -19.07 -16.92 39.81
N ARG A 66 -20.00 -17.65 39.19
CA ARG A 66 -19.93 -18.01 37.77
C ARG A 66 -19.88 -16.78 36.89
N TRP A 67 -19.04 -16.85 35.86
CA TRP A 67 -18.89 -15.73 34.94
C TRP A 67 -20.20 -15.43 34.22
N SER A 68 -20.53 -14.14 34.14
CA SER A 68 -21.61 -13.66 33.29
C SER A 68 -21.32 -13.95 31.81
N GLN A 69 -22.36 -14.02 30.97
CA GLN A 69 -22.18 -14.16 29.52
C GLN A 69 -21.34 -13.02 28.93
N ASN A 70 -21.42 -11.82 29.52
CA ASN A 70 -20.63 -10.67 29.11
C ASN A 70 -19.15 -10.82 29.47
N ARG A 71 -18.81 -11.32 30.66
CA ARG A 71 -17.43 -11.63 31.07
C ARG A 71 -16.82 -12.72 30.20
N VAL A 72 -17.59 -13.79 29.92
CA VAL A 72 -17.20 -14.85 28.97
C VAL A 72 -16.95 -14.28 27.57
N LYS A 73 -17.81 -13.37 27.10
CA LYS A 73 -17.65 -12.70 25.80
C LYS A 73 -16.41 -11.78 25.77
N THR A 74 -16.17 -11.00 26.83
CA THR A 74 -14.96 -10.18 26.96
C THR A 74 -13.70 -11.06 26.96
N PHE A 75 -13.67 -12.16 27.71
CA PHE A 75 -12.52 -13.06 27.70
C PHE A 75 -12.29 -13.69 26.31
N LYS A 76 -13.36 -14.06 25.60
CA LYS A 76 -13.28 -14.51 24.19
C LYS A 76 -12.69 -13.44 23.28
N ASN A 77 -13.09 -12.18 23.46
CA ASN A 77 -12.57 -11.06 22.67
C ASN A 77 -11.07 -10.87 22.90
N TRP A 78 -10.58 -11.04 24.13
CA TRP A 78 -9.14 -11.00 24.43
C TRP A 78 -8.34 -12.10 23.72
N ILE A 79 -8.87 -13.33 23.73
CA ILE A 79 -8.28 -14.47 23.01
C ILE A 79 -8.26 -14.19 21.50
N SER A 80 -9.40 -13.76 20.96
CA SER A 80 -9.58 -13.50 19.52
C SER A 80 -8.78 -12.29 19.05
N GLY A 81 -8.49 -11.35 19.94
CA GLY A 81 -7.65 -10.17 19.70
C GLY A 81 -6.14 -10.43 19.87
N GLY A 82 -5.70 -11.68 20.02
CA GLY A 82 -4.28 -12.02 20.07
C GLY A 82 -3.60 -11.82 21.43
N PHE A 83 -4.37 -11.89 22.53
CA PHE A 83 -3.87 -11.75 23.90
C PHE A 83 -3.15 -10.42 24.19
N PRO A 84 -3.74 -9.25 23.87
CA PRO A 84 -3.09 -7.97 24.09
C PRO A 84 -2.79 -7.76 25.59
N MET A 85 -1.55 -7.42 25.91
CA MET A 85 -1.07 -7.30 27.30
C MET A 85 -1.42 -5.94 27.92
N GLY A 86 -1.31 -4.85 27.14
CA GLY A 86 -1.20 -3.45 27.61
C GLY A 86 -2.46 -2.82 28.25
N ASN A 87 -2.47 -1.51 28.39
CA ASN A 87 -3.69 -0.72 28.66
C ASN A 87 -4.44 -0.53 27.34
N ALA A 88 -5.77 -0.67 27.31
CA ALA A 88 -6.54 -0.45 26.10
C ALA A 88 -6.38 1.00 25.66
N PRO A 89 -6.01 1.29 24.40
CA PRO A 89 -6.09 2.64 23.90
C PRO A 89 -7.56 2.99 23.64
N ALA A 90 -8.23 3.52 24.65
CA ALA A 90 -9.52 4.17 24.50
C ALA A 90 -9.34 5.56 23.86
N LYS A 91 -9.16 5.59 22.52
CA LYS A 91 -9.49 6.71 21.60
C LYS A 91 -8.76 6.54 20.26
N VAL A 92 -9.35 5.78 19.32
CA VAL A 92 -8.91 5.82 17.91
C VAL A 92 -9.97 6.42 16.99
N LEU A 93 -11.24 6.53 17.40
CA LEU A 93 -12.29 7.10 16.54
C LEU A 93 -12.87 8.45 16.97
N LYS A 94 -12.61 8.93 18.20
CA LYS A 94 -13.18 10.20 18.71
C LYS A 94 -12.17 11.32 18.93
N THR A 95 -10.88 11.10 18.65
CA THR A 95 -9.83 12.14 18.77
C THR A 95 -9.30 12.59 17.41
N MET A 96 -9.82 12.05 16.31
CA MET A 96 -9.57 12.60 14.97
C MET A 96 -10.29 13.94 14.73
N SER A 97 -11.30 14.29 15.55
CA SER A 97 -12.05 15.54 15.40
C SER A 97 -11.68 16.63 16.43
N SER A 98 -10.97 16.30 17.52
CA SER A 98 -10.64 17.29 18.58
C SER A 98 -9.15 17.61 18.74
N LEU A 99 -8.26 16.99 17.96
CA LEU A 99 -6.87 17.46 17.78
C LEU A 99 -6.72 18.32 16.51
N ALA A 100 -7.77 18.42 15.69
CA ALA A 100 -7.81 19.23 14.47
C ALA A 100 -7.83 20.76 14.73
N ALA A 101 -7.95 21.20 15.98
CA ALA A 101 -8.08 22.62 16.32
C ALA A 101 -6.78 23.28 16.81
N THR A 102 -5.68 22.54 17.03
CA THR A 102 -4.43 23.11 17.59
C THR A 102 -3.14 22.80 16.81
N ALA A 103 -3.19 22.09 15.69
CA ALA A 103 -2.02 21.89 14.83
C ALA A 103 -2.33 22.20 13.36
N ARG A 104 -2.31 23.49 12.99
CA ARG A 104 -2.02 23.85 11.60
C ARG A 104 -0.60 23.31 11.30
N GLY A 105 -0.48 22.19 10.59
CA GLY A 105 0.81 21.71 10.04
C GLY A 105 1.26 20.26 10.36
N ALA A 106 0.50 19.45 11.12
CA ALA A 106 1.00 18.13 11.56
C ALA A 106 0.70 16.94 10.61
N PHE A 107 -0.06 17.13 9.52
CA PHE A 107 -0.55 16.05 8.67
C PHE A 107 -0.34 16.36 7.18
N ARG A 108 -0.06 15.32 6.37
CA ARG A 108 -0.19 15.41 4.91
C ARG A 108 -1.68 15.47 4.55
N ARG A 109 -2.05 16.42 3.68
CA ARG A 109 -3.45 16.77 3.38
C ARG A 109 -3.87 16.35 1.97
N ASP A 110 -5.18 16.23 1.76
CA ASP A 110 -5.71 16.05 0.40
C ASP A 110 -5.51 17.33 -0.41
N ALA A 111 -4.91 17.21 -1.59
CA ALA A 111 -4.73 18.28 -2.55
C ALA A 111 -6.03 19.01 -2.90
N GLU A 112 -7.19 18.35 -2.85
CA GLU A 112 -8.50 18.95 -3.09
C GLU A 112 -8.93 19.93 -1.99
N ASN A 113 -8.47 19.73 -0.75
CA ASN A 113 -8.92 20.48 0.43
C ASN A 113 -7.97 21.62 0.82
N MET A 114 -6.94 21.89 0.02
CA MET A 114 -5.96 22.94 0.32
C MET A 114 -6.55 24.34 0.13
N SER A 115 -6.23 25.24 1.06
CA SER A 115 -6.55 26.67 0.91
C SER A 115 -5.68 27.31 -0.17
N LYS A 116 -6.11 28.47 -0.68
CA LYS A 116 -5.33 29.24 -1.65
C LYS A 116 -3.95 29.62 -1.10
N GLU A 117 -3.88 29.99 0.18
CA GLU A 117 -2.63 30.35 0.85
C GLU A 117 -1.70 29.16 1.02
N GLU A 118 -2.24 27.97 1.30
CA GLU A 118 -1.47 26.72 1.37
C GLU A 118 -0.90 26.36 -0.02
N VAL A 119 -1.70 26.47 -1.07
CA VAL A 119 -1.26 26.25 -2.46
C VAL A 119 -0.21 27.27 -2.88
N GLU A 120 -0.38 28.55 -2.54
CA GLU A 120 0.61 29.61 -2.85
C GLU A 120 1.94 29.39 -2.13
N ARG A 121 1.92 28.91 -0.88
CA ARG A 121 3.13 28.57 -0.13
C ARG A 121 3.82 27.33 -0.72
N LEU A 122 3.06 26.31 -1.08
CA LEU A 122 3.59 25.14 -1.79
C LEU A 122 4.21 25.55 -3.14
N ALA A 123 3.55 26.45 -3.87
CA ALA A 123 4.04 26.96 -5.13
C ALA A 123 5.34 27.77 -4.97
N LEU A 124 5.49 28.53 -3.87
CA LEU A 124 6.75 29.19 -3.52
C LEU A 124 7.86 28.16 -3.31
N ALA A 125 7.62 27.11 -2.53
CA ALA A 125 8.61 26.06 -2.29
C ALA A 125 9.02 25.37 -3.59
N PHE A 126 8.05 24.92 -4.40
CA PHE A 126 8.29 24.28 -5.70
C PHE A 126 9.08 25.18 -6.65
N ARG A 127 8.65 26.43 -6.87
CA ARG A 127 9.38 27.38 -7.73
C ARG A 127 10.82 27.56 -7.25
N THR A 128 11.01 27.75 -5.95
CA THR A 128 12.35 27.98 -5.40
C THR A 128 13.28 26.81 -5.65
N ILE A 129 12.85 25.57 -5.36
CA ILE A 129 13.70 24.40 -5.63
C ILE A 129 13.87 24.14 -7.14
N MET A 130 12.87 24.48 -7.97
CA MET A 130 12.96 24.39 -9.43
C MET A 130 13.90 25.41 -10.06
N GLU A 131 14.13 26.55 -9.41
CA GLU A 131 15.05 27.60 -9.87
C GLU A 131 16.49 27.40 -9.38
N ARG A 132 16.70 26.59 -8.33
CA ARG A 132 18.04 26.25 -7.85
C ARG A 132 18.88 25.65 -8.99
N SER A 133 20.18 25.94 -8.96
CA SER A 133 21.16 25.24 -9.79
C SER A 133 20.96 23.74 -9.64
N PRO A 134 20.98 22.96 -10.73
CA PRO A 134 20.70 21.55 -10.62
C PRO A 134 21.79 20.83 -9.80
N ASP A 135 22.97 21.44 -9.60
CA ASP A 135 24.06 20.87 -8.77
C ASP A 135 23.82 21.06 -7.27
N HIS A 136 22.81 21.84 -6.89
CA HIS A 136 22.39 21.95 -5.50
C HIS A 136 21.67 20.66 -5.10
N PRO A 137 22.03 19.99 -3.98
CA PRO A 137 21.46 18.70 -3.56
C PRO A 137 19.97 18.75 -3.14
N GLN A 138 19.37 19.94 -3.17
CA GLN A 138 17.96 20.20 -2.86
C GLN A 138 17.32 21.04 -3.98
N SER A 139 17.91 20.99 -5.17
CA SER A 139 17.23 21.45 -6.38
C SER A 139 16.18 20.43 -6.78
N TYR A 140 15.17 20.87 -7.51
CA TYR A 140 14.15 19.99 -8.06
C TYR A 140 14.79 18.92 -8.97
N PHE A 141 15.80 19.32 -9.76
CA PHE A 141 16.52 18.38 -10.63
C PHE A 141 17.20 17.27 -9.82
N ALA A 142 18.01 17.64 -8.82
CA ALA A 142 18.76 16.70 -7.97
C ALA A 142 17.87 15.83 -7.06
N LEU A 143 16.62 16.21 -6.87
CA LEU A 143 15.64 15.38 -6.17
C LEU A 143 14.92 14.45 -7.14
N ALA A 144 14.51 14.94 -8.31
CA ALA A 144 13.85 14.12 -9.32
C ALA A 144 14.78 13.05 -9.92
N ASP A 145 16.07 13.37 -10.12
CA ASP A 145 17.02 12.47 -10.74
C ASP A 145 17.36 11.22 -9.91
N ILE A 146 17.13 11.26 -8.59
CA ILE A 146 17.28 10.10 -7.69
C ILE A 146 16.44 8.90 -8.19
N HIS A 147 15.28 9.16 -8.81
CA HIS A 147 14.35 8.12 -9.25
C HIS A 147 14.92 7.22 -10.34
N TRP A 148 15.23 7.80 -11.51
CA TRP A 148 15.66 7.02 -12.68
C TRP A 148 16.80 7.70 -13.42
N PHE A 149 16.51 8.57 -14.40
CA PHE A 149 17.56 9.28 -15.12
C PHE A 149 17.92 10.62 -14.46
N PRO A 150 19.21 11.04 -14.54
CA PRO A 150 20.34 10.34 -15.17
C PRO A 150 20.83 9.09 -14.43
N THR A 151 21.61 8.25 -15.10
CA THR A 151 22.20 7.06 -14.47
C THR A 151 23.23 7.43 -13.38
N PRO A 152 23.38 6.62 -12.32
CA PRO A 152 22.75 5.32 -12.09
C PRO A 152 21.27 5.42 -11.69
N VAL A 153 20.45 4.51 -12.23
CA VAL A 153 19.02 4.40 -11.86
C VAL A 153 18.89 3.75 -10.48
N ASN A 154 18.01 4.27 -9.61
CA ASN A 154 17.93 3.79 -8.22
C ASN A 154 16.56 3.27 -7.79
N CYS A 155 15.46 3.72 -8.39
CA CYS A 155 14.14 3.35 -7.88
C CYS A 155 13.88 1.85 -7.96
N LEU A 156 13.22 1.34 -6.92
CA LEU A 156 12.90 -0.06 -6.77
C LEU A 156 11.44 -0.27 -7.17
N HIS A 157 11.23 -1.11 -8.17
CA HIS A 157 9.93 -1.48 -8.71
C HIS A 157 9.88 -3.00 -8.92
N HIS A 158 8.68 -3.56 -8.82
CA HIS A 158 8.35 -4.96 -8.97
C HIS A 158 9.07 -5.82 -7.95
N GLU A 159 9.16 -5.30 -6.71
CA GLU A 159 9.83 -5.92 -5.58
C GLU A 159 9.35 -5.41 -4.22
N GLU A 160 9.69 -6.16 -3.17
CA GLU A 160 9.22 -5.96 -1.80
C GLU A 160 9.60 -4.59 -1.23
N ARG A 161 10.74 -4.04 -1.68
CA ARG A 161 11.28 -2.74 -1.25
C ARG A 161 10.64 -1.54 -1.96
N TYR A 162 9.71 -1.74 -2.90
CA TYR A 162 9.02 -0.66 -3.62
C TYR A 162 8.42 0.38 -2.64
N ASN A 163 7.59 -0.07 -1.70
CA ASN A 163 6.92 0.81 -0.73
C ASN A 163 7.92 1.51 0.22
N PRO A 164 8.85 0.79 0.88
CA PRO A 164 9.94 1.38 1.66
C PRO A 164 10.75 2.45 0.92
N TRP A 165 11.16 2.17 -0.32
CA TRP A 165 12.01 3.08 -1.09
C TRP A 165 11.28 4.39 -1.42
N HIS A 166 10.04 4.30 -1.91
CA HIS A 166 9.26 5.48 -2.29
C HIS A 166 8.85 6.33 -1.07
N ARG A 167 8.66 5.74 0.11
CA ARG A 167 8.43 6.49 1.35
C ARG A 167 9.61 7.42 1.67
N ILE A 168 10.82 6.85 1.73
CA ILE A 168 12.03 7.65 1.99
C ILE A 168 12.25 8.68 0.88
N PHE A 169 11.94 8.33 -0.37
CA PHE A 169 12.06 9.25 -1.49
C PHE A 169 11.16 10.48 -1.34
N ILE A 170 9.90 10.27 -0.91
CA ILE A 170 8.96 11.35 -0.65
C ILE A 170 9.41 12.21 0.53
N ASP A 171 10.02 11.62 1.56
CA ASP A 171 10.56 12.38 2.69
C ASP A 171 11.73 13.27 2.27
N ARG A 172 12.60 12.80 1.37
CA ARG A 172 13.69 13.62 0.81
C ARG A 172 13.16 14.80 0.01
N PHE A 173 12.11 14.60 -0.77
CA PHE A 173 11.48 15.69 -1.51
C PHE A 173 10.79 16.70 -0.58
N GLU A 174 10.05 16.21 0.42
CA GLU A 174 9.42 17.06 1.45
C GLU A 174 10.48 17.90 2.19
N ALA A 175 11.62 17.30 2.57
CA ALA A 175 12.75 18.03 3.17
C ALA A 175 13.34 19.08 2.21
N GLY A 176 13.36 18.79 0.91
CA GLY A 176 13.71 19.75 -0.14
C GLY A 176 12.80 20.98 -0.14
N LEU A 177 11.49 20.78 -0.05
CA LEU A 177 10.51 21.87 0.07
C LEU A 177 10.69 22.66 1.37
N GLN A 178 10.90 21.96 2.49
CA GLN A 178 11.10 22.55 3.82
C GLN A 178 12.40 23.37 3.95
N SER A 179 13.37 23.16 3.04
CA SER A 179 14.59 23.96 2.99
C SER A 179 14.39 25.39 2.47
N VAL A 180 13.19 25.71 1.97
CA VAL A 180 12.86 27.04 1.44
C VAL A 180 12.39 27.93 2.61
N PRO A 181 12.96 29.14 2.76
CA PRO A 181 12.53 30.06 3.82
C PRO A 181 11.01 30.31 3.77
N LYS A 182 10.35 30.23 4.93
CA LYS A 182 8.87 30.32 5.10
C LYS A 182 8.10 29.07 4.66
N CYS A 183 8.77 27.96 4.40
CA CYS A 183 8.16 26.69 4.00
C CYS A 183 8.60 25.53 4.91
N GLU A 184 9.23 25.82 6.04
CA GLU A 184 9.83 24.85 6.97
C GLU A 184 8.77 23.89 7.56
N ASP A 185 7.50 24.31 7.58
CA ASP A 185 6.36 23.55 8.10
C ASP A 185 5.52 22.85 7.02
N ILE A 186 5.91 22.93 5.74
CA ILE A 186 5.15 22.30 4.66
C ILE A 186 5.15 20.78 4.83
N LYS A 187 3.95 20.20 4.72
CA LYS A 187 3.74 18.78 4.44
C LYS A 187 3.32 18.60 3.00
N LEU A 188 3.95 17.66 2.29
CA LEU A 188 3.61 17.37 0.91
C LEU A 188 2.16 16.87 0.85
N PRO A 189 1.26 17.51 0.07
CA PRO A 189 -0.10 17.00 -0.06
C PRO A 189 -0.13 15.74 -0.92
N TYR A 190 -1.11 14.88 -0.67
CA TYR A 190 -1.41 13.75 -1.53
C TYR A 190 -2.51 14.12 -2.51
N TRP A 191 -2.40 13.66 -3.76
CA TRP A 191 -3.53 13.68 -4.69
C TRP A 191 -4.28 12.36 -4.59
N ASN A 192 -5.53 12.41 -4.16
CA ASN A 192 -6.41 11.25 -4.16
C ASN A 192 -6.69 10.75 -5.60
N VAL A 193 -5.93 9.75 -6.06
CA VAL A 193 -5.91 9.29 -7.47
C VAL A 193 -7.24 8.71 -7.97
N VAL A 194 -8.19 8.38 -7.08
CA VAL A 194 -9.54 7.96 -7.49
C VAL A 194 -10.46 9.15 -7.80
N ARG A 195 -9.97 10.38 -7.58
CA ARG A 195 -10.63 11.63 -7.93
C ARG A 195 -9.88 12.32 -9.06
N GLN A 196 -10.59 13.18 -9.79
CA GLN A 196 -9.93 14.05 -10.76
C GLN A 196 -8.92 14.96 -10.04
N PRO A 197 -7.69 15.13 -10.57
CA PRO A 197 -6.70 15.99 -9.93
C PRO A 197 -7.18 17.46 -9.91
N PRO A 198 -7.02 18.17 -8.77
CA PRO A 198 -7.41 19.57 -8.61
C PRO A 198 -6.85 20.49 -9.68
N ALA A 199 -7.60 21.54 -10.03
CA ALA A 199 -7.24 22.46 -11.11
C ALA A 199 -5.88 23.17 -10.89
N TRP A 200 -5.52 23.45 -9.63
CA TRP A 200 -4.27 24.13 -9.29
C TRP A 200 -3.03 23.29 -9.64
N MET A 201 -3.13 21.96 -9.70
CA MET A 201 -2.05 21.07 -10.12
C MET A 201 -1.73 21.18 -11.62
N PHE A 202 -2.57 21.90 -12.38
CA PHE A 202 -2.39 22.20 -13.81
C PHE A 202 -2.11 23.70 -14.03
N GLN A 203 -1.62 24.40 -12.99
CA GLN A 203 -1.13 25.77 -13.07
C GLN A 203 0.33 25.83 -12.63
N PRO A 204 1.14 26.78 -13.13
CA PRO A 204 2.52 26.96 -12.69
C PRO A 204 2.64 27.14 -11.17
N PRO A 205 3.65 26.51 -10.52
CA PRO A 205 4.72 25.70 -11.11
C PRO A 205 4.39 24.20 -11.25
N PHE A 206 3.14 23.79 -11.00
CA PHE A 206 2.78 22.38 -10.88
C PHE A 206 2.43 21.72 -12.20
N ASP A 207 2.23 22.48 -13.28
CA ASP A 207 1.76 22.01 -14.58
C ASP A 207 2.84 21.33 -15.42
N SER A 208 4.10 21.73 -15.25
CA SER A 208 5.24 21.18 -15.97
C SER A 208 6.57 21.54 -15.29
N TYR A 209 7.63 20.83 -15.66
CA TYR A 209 9.01 21.18 -15.37
C TYR A 209 9.83 21.10 -16.65
N THR A 210 10.77 22.03 -16.83
CA THR A 210 11.72 22.00 -17.94
C THR A 210 13.08 21.58 -17.43
N LEU A 211 13.63 20.51 -18.00
CA LEU A 211 14.93 19.97 -17.59
C LEU A 211 16.03 21.04 -17.75
N GLN A 212 16.74 21.34 -16.66
CA GLN A 212 17.86 22.29 -16.67
C GLN A 212 19.14 21.71 -17.28
N ARG A 213 19.28 20.37 -17.27
CA ARG A 213 20.38 19.62 -17.86
C ARG A 213 19.84 18.37 -18.55
N ASP A 214 20.70 17.71 -19.33
CA ASP A 214 20.36 16.43 -19.94
C ASP A 214 20.05 15.39 -18.84
N ALA A 215 18.88 14.75 -18.92
CA ALA A 215 18.57 13.57 -18.11
C ALA A 215 19.16 12.31 -18.78
N ALA A 216 19.02 12.22 -20.10
CA ALA A 216 19.56 11.18 -20.96
C ALA A 216 19.64 11.70 -22.40
N PRO A 217 20.32 11.02 -23.36
CA PRO A 217 20.38 11.48 -24.75
C PRO A 217 19.00 11.73 -25.41
N GLN A 218 17.97 10.98 -25.02
CA GLN A 218 16.59 11.13 -25.48
C GLN A 218 15.79 12.20 -24.70
N TYR A 219 16.36 12.76 -23.62
CA TYR A 219 15.78 13.80 -22.77
C TYR A 219 16.82 14.91 -22.52
N PRO A 220 17.17 15.71 -23.53
CA PRO A 220 18.13 16.79 -23.38
C PRO A 220 17.60 17.93 -22.52
N ALA A 221 18.49 18.81 -22.07
CA ALA A 221 18.16 20.08 -21.45
C ALA A 221 17.13 20.86 -22.31
N GLY A 222 16.18 21.52 -21.66
CA GLY A 222 15.06 22.18 -22.33
C GLY A 222 13.86 21.27 -22.63
N THR A 223 13.95 19.96 -22.37
CA THR A 223 12.78 19.07 -22.46
C THR A 223 11.77 19.44 -21.37
N ALA A 224 10.55 19.79 -21.75
CA ALA A 224 9.44 20.03 -20.83
C ALA A 224 8.62 18.76 -20.60
N THR A 225 8.29 18.47 -19.35
CA THR A 225 7.38 17.36 -19.00
C THR A 225 5.98 17.64 -19.52
N LYS A 226 5.32 16.60 -20.02
CA LYS A 226 3.97 16.67 -20.62
C LYS A 226 3.10 15.58 -20.03
N ARG A 227 1.89 15.94 -19.66
CA ARG A 227 0.86 15.03 -19.14
C ARG A 227 -0.48 15.25 -19.83
N HIS A 228 -1.42 14.37 -19.57
CA HIS A 228 -2.81 14.49 -20.02
C HIS A 228 -3.56 15.57 -19.23
N SER A 229 -4.69 16.04 -19.76
CA SER A 229 -5.57 16.94 -19.01
C SER A 229 -6.18 16.22 -17.80
N ALA A 230 -6.54 16.96 -16.74
CA ALA A 230 -7.15 16.41 -15.52
C ALA A 230 -8.29 15.42 -15.82
N LYS A 231 -9.21 15.81 -16.72
CA LYS A 231 -10.33 14.99 -17.16
C LYS A 231 -9.89 13.70 -17.84
N LYS A 232 -8.87 13.76 -18.71
CA LYS A 232 -8.35 12.56 -19.40
C LYS A 232 -7.63 11.64 -18.41
N ILE A 233 -6.83 12.19 -17.50
CA ILE A 233 -6.18 11.41 -16.43
C ILE A 233 -7.23 10.63 -15.64
N HIS A 234 -8.28 11.30 -15.17
CA HIS A 234 -9.35 10.64 -14.44
C HIS A 234 -10.07 9.55 -15.26
N ALA A 235 -10.37 9.83 -16.54
CA ALA A 235 -11.00 8.86 -17.41
C ALA A 235 -10.13 7.59 -17.62
N GLU A 236 -8.82 7.76 -17.77
CA GLU A 236 -7.89 6.62 -17.88
C GLU A 236 -7.78 5.83 -16.56
N MET A 237 -7.72 6.51 -15.40
CA MET A 237 -7.72 5.85 -14.09
C MET A 237 -8.97 4.96 -13.90
N VAL A 238 -10.13 5.44 -14.36
CA VAL A 238 -11.39 4.69 -14.33
C VAL A 238 -11.37 3.52 -15.32
N ASP A 239 -10.94 3.72 -16.57
CA ASP A 239 -10.89 2.66 -17.59
C ASP A 239 -9.87 1.56 -17.24
N ARG A 240 -8.90 1.84 -16.36
CA ARG A 240 -7.92 0.87 -15.84
C ARG A 240 -8.33 0.18 -14.53
N ASP A 241 -9.51 0.49 -13.98
CA ASP A 241 -9.97 -0.05 -12.68
C ASP A 241 -8.93 0.20 -11.55
N VAL A 242 -8.27 1.37 -11.57
CA VAL A 242 -7.25 1.74 -10.55
C VAL A 242 -7.87 1.71 -9.15
N GLU A 243 -9.07 2.28 -8.99
CA GLU A 243 -9.80 2.25 -7.72
C GLU A 243 -10.12 0.82 -7.26
N GLY A 244 -10.62 -0.04 -8.15
CA GLY A 244 -10.93 -1.43 -7.79
C GLY A 244 -9.69 -2.23 -7.39
N THR A 245 -8.56 -1.96 -8.03
CA THR A 245 -7.27 -2.58 -7.70
C THR A 245 -6.74 -2.09 -6.35
N ILE A 246 -6.84 -0.79 -6.06
CA ILE A 246 -6.52 -0.22 -4.73
C ILE A 246 -7.36 -0.87 -3.63
N LYS A 247 -8.67 -1.00 -3.83
CA LYS A 247 -9.56 -1.66 -2.85
C LYS A 247 -9.10 -3.08 -2.54
N GLY A 248 -8.78 -3.86 -3.59
CA GLY A 248 -8.24 -5.22 -3.44
C GLY A 248 -6.89 -5.26 -2.72
N ALA A 249 -6.01 -4.29 -3.00
CA ALA A 249 -4.73 -4.16 -2.30
C ALA A 249 -4.95 -3.88 -0.82
N LEU A 250 -5.75 -2.87 -0.47
CA LEU A 250 -6.02 -2.45 0.90
C LEU A 250 -6.70 -3.55 1.75
N ASP A 251 -7.48 -4.43 1.14
CA ASP A 251 -8.08 -5.58 1.83
C ASP A 251 -7.13 -6.79 1.93
N SER A 252 -5.89 -6.68 1.42
CA SER A 252 -4.96 -7.81 1.39
C SER A 252 -4.44 -8.16 2.77
N PRO A 253 -4.40 -9.47 3.13
CA PRO A 253 -4.06 -9.92 4.47
C PRO A 253 -2.56 -10.01 4.73
N THR A 254 -1.75 -10.02 3.68
CA THR A 254 -0.28 -10.11 3.77
C THR A 254 0.35 -8.96 3.01
N PHE A 255 1.55 -8.55 3.42
CA PHE A 255 2.28 -7.47 2.75
C PHE A 255 2.60 -7.83 1.30
N GLU A 256 2.90 -9.09 0.98
CA GLU A 256 3.23 -9.48 -0.39
C GLU A 256 2.02 -9.34 -1.33
N SER A 257 0.84 -9.71 -0.85
CA SER A 257 -0.41 -9.55 -1.59
C SER A 257 -0.79 -8.07 -1.73
N PHE A 258 -0.54 -7.27 -0.69
CA PHE A 258 -0.74 -5.82 -0.70
C PHE A 258 0.21 -5.15 -1.71
N THR A 259 1.52 -5.35 -1.56
CA THR A 259 2.55 -4.67 -2.35
C THR A 259 2.42 -5.02 -3.84
N GLN A 260 2.11 -6.29 -4.15
CA GLN A 260 1.90 -6.70 -5.54
C GLN A 260 0.71 -5.96 -6.18
N GLN A 261 -0.43 -5.83 -5.48
CA GLN A 261 -1.63 -5.21 -6.03
C GLN A 261 -1.56 -3.69 -6.02
N ILE A 262 -0.98 -3.08 -4.97
CA ILE A 262 -0.86 -1.63 -4.90
C ILE A 262 0.09 -1.12 -5.97
N GLU A 263 1.16 -1.86 -6.26
CA GLU A 263 2.08 -1.53 -7.35
C GLU A 263 1.41 -1.70 -8.72
N GLN A 264 0.50 -2.67 -8.88
CA GLN A 264 -0.30 -2.77 -10.11
C GLN A 264 -1.17 -1.53 -10.35
N ALA A 265 -1.86 -1.06 -9.32
CA ALA A 265 -2.67 0.16 -9.39
C ALA A 265 -1.80 1.40 -9.66
N HIS A 266 -0.60 1.44 -9.08
CA HIS A 266 0.40 2.48 -9.31
C HIS A 266 0.85 2.52 -10.77
N ASP A 267 1.18 1.38 -11.38
CA ASP A 267 1.64 1.33 -12.77
C ASP A 267 0.57 1.80 -13.74
N ASP A 268 -0.66 1.32 -13.56
CA ASP A 268 -1.82 1.77 -14.32
C ASP A 268 -2.09 3.27 -14.09
N GLY A 269 -1.80 3.78 -12.89
CA GLY A 269 -1.88 5.20 -12.57
C GLY A 269 -0.83 6.05 -13.29
N HIS A 270 0.41 5.58 -13.36
CA HIS A 270 1.51 6.24 -14.07
C HIS A 270 1.16 6.46 -15.54
N VAL A 271 0.75 5.40 -16.24
CA VAL A 271 0.44 5.49 -17.67
C VAL A 271 -0.84 6.29 -17.95
N SER A 272 -1.75 6.39 -16.97
CA SER A 272 -2.94 7.26 -17.05
C SER A 272 -2.60 8.74 -17.06
N CYS A 273 -1.51 9.13 -16.38
CA CYS A 273 -1.07 10.52 -16.29
C CYS A 273 -0.54 11.06 -17.63
N GLY A 274 0.00 10.21 -18.50
CA GLY A 274 0.46 10.59 -19.85
C GLY A 274 1.98 10.60 -20.01
N PRO A 275 2.52 11.24 -21.06
CA PRO A 275 3.86 10.95 -21.58
C PRO A 275 5.02 11.02 -20.58
N ALA A 276 5.09 12.04 -19.74
CA ALA A 276 6.19 12.16 -18.76
C ALA A 276 6.10 11.11 -17.66
N MET A 277 4.87 10.73 -17.26
CA MET A 277 4.60 9.75 -16.21
C MET A 277 4.49 8.32 -16.72
N GLN A 278 4.52 8.08 -18.04
CA GLN A 278 4.30 6.76 -18.65
C GLN A 278 5.48 5.80 -18.47
N THR A 279 6.68 6.32 -18.27
CA THR A 279 7.90 5.54 -18.02
C THR A 279 8.68 6.16 -16.86
N PRO A 280 9.44 5.40 -16.07
CA PRO A 280 10.23 5.93 -14.95
C PRO A 280 11.28 6.94 -15.41
N ASP A 281 11.71 6.87 -16.68
CA ASP A 281 12.76 7.69 -17.29
C ASP A 281 12.77 9.15 -16.83
N ILE A 282 11.62 9.83 -16.90
CA ILE A 282 11.48 11.21 -16.46
C ILE A 282 10.25 11.46 -15.58
N ALA A 283 9.63 10.41 -15.03
CA ALA A 283 8.38 10.53 -14.26
C ALA A 283 8.53 11.49 -13.08
N ALA A 284 9.62 11.37 -12.30
CA ALA A 284 9.87 12.22 -11.13
C ALA A 284 10.12 13.70 -11.46
N PHE A 285 10.43 14.03 -12.72
CA PHE A 285 10.54 15.43 -13.15
C PHE A 285 9.16 16.07 -13.39
N ASP A 286 8.09 15.30 -13.52
CA ASP A 286 6.75 15.87 -13.61
C ASP A 286 6.23 16.19 -12.20
N PRO A 287 5.84 17.44 -11.87
CA PRO A 287 5.39 17.80 -10.52
C PRO A 287 4.24 16.96 -9.97
N ILE A 288 3.39 16.37 -10.82
CA ILE A 288 2.30 15.49 -10.38
C ILE A 288 2.80 14.24 -9.66
N PHE A 289 4.01 13.78 -9.99
CA PHE A 289 4.65 12.59 -9.43
C PHE A 289 4.67 12.63 -7.90
N TRP A 290 5.04 13.76 -7.32
CA TRP A 290 5.23 13.88 -5.88
C TRP A 290 3.90 13.75 -5.13
N LEU A 291 2.84 14.36 -5.63
CA LEU A 291 1.50 14.28 -5.04
C LEU A 291 0.88 12.89 -5.27
N PHE A 292 1.19 12.28 -6.40
CA PHE A 292 0.80 10.91 -6.77
C PHE A 292 1.45 9.87 -5.83
N HIS A 293 2.77 9.93 -5.62
CA HIS A 293 3.47 9.03 -4.69
C HIS A 293 3.18 9.29 -3.23
N CYS A 294 2.89 10.54 -2.85
CA CYS A 294 2.38 10.84 -1.52
C CYS A 294 1.05 10.10 -1.24
N ASN A 295 0.22 9.86 -2.26
CA ASN A 295 -1.02 9.10 -2.11
C ASN A 295 -0.79 7.57 -2.06
N TRP A 296 0.22 7.04 -2.74
CA TRP A 296 0.59 5.62 -2.60
C TRP A 296 1.17 5.31 -1.23
N GLU A 297 2.01 6.21 -0.70
CA GLU A 297 2.49 6.13 0.68
C GLU A 297 1.30 6.13 1.65
N ARG A 298 0.37 7.10 1.50
CA ARG A 298 -0.88 7.15 2.28
C ARG A 298 -1.64 5.82 2.29
N MET A 299 -1.71 5.11 1.15
CA MET A 299 -2.38 3.81 1.07
C MET A 299 -1.61 2.70 1.80
N TRP A 300 -0.28 2.70 1.73
CA TRP A 300 0.53 1.78 2.53
C TRP A 300 0.43 2.07 4.02
N TRP A 301 0.51 3.34 4.42
CA TRP A 301 0.27 3.76 5.80
C TRP A 301 -1.13 3.32 6.28
N ALA A 302 -2.17 3.55 5.49
CA ALA A 302 -3.53 3.09 5.80
C ALA A 302 -3.62 1.58 6.04
N TRP A 303 -2.96 0.81 5.17
CA TRP A 303 -2.89 -0.63 5.30
C TRP A 303 -2.13 -1.04 6.57
N GLN A 304 -0.99 -0.40 6.88
CA GLN A 304 -0.26 -0.63 8.12
C GLN A 304 -1.12 -0.36 9.35
N GLN A 305 -1.87 0.74 9.37
CA GLN A 305 -2.78 1.06 10.48
C GLN A 305 -3.86 -0.01 10.65
N ARG A 306 -4.48 -0.47 9.56
CA ARG A 306 -5.53 -1.51 9.59
C ARG A 306 -4.99 -2.86 10.10
N HIS A 307 -3.79 -3.22 9.69
CA HIS A 307 -3.15 -4.48 10.06
C HIS A 307 -2.35 -4.38 11.38
N GLN A 308 -2.41 -3.23 12.06
CA GLN A 308 -1.59 -2.93 13.24
C GLN A 308 -0.08 -3.11 12.98
N ALA A 309 0.34 -2.99 11.72
CA ALA A 309 1.68 -3.24 11.21
C ALA A 309 2.53 -1.95 11.12
N VAL A 310 2.39 -1.10 12.13
CA VAL A 310 2.99 0.25 12.18
C VAL A 310 4.44 0.23 12.67
N SER A 311 4.78 -0.78 13.47
CA SER A 311 6.14 -1.06 13.95
C SER A 311 6.78 -2.15 13.09
N LEU A 312 8.11 -2.23 13.07
CA LEU A 312 8.82 -3.32 12.40
C LEU A 312 8.43 -4.69 12.96
N GLU A 313 8.23 -4.80 14.27
CA GLU A 313 7.84 -6.07 14.92
C GLU A 313 6.47 -6.55 14.44
N ASP A 314 5.49 -5.66 14.41
CA ASP A 314 4.14 -6.01 13.98
C ASP A 314 4.05 -6.23 12.47
N PHE A 315 4.81 -5.46 11.70
CA PHE A 315 4.90 -5.64 10.25
C PHE A 315 5.37 -7.03 9.86
N ARG A 316 6.32 -7.63 10.59
CA ARG A 316 6.77 -9.01 10.35
C ARG A 316 5.65 -10.03 10.43
N LYS A 317 4.61 -9.79 11.25
CA LYS A 317 3.46 -10.68 11.39
C LYS A 317 2.57 -10.71 10.14
N THR A 318 2.75 -9.74 9.24
CA THR A 318 2.01 -9.65 7.97
C THR A 318 2.71 -10.36 6.82
N LEU A 319 3.93 -10.86 7.02
CA LEU A 319 4.71 -11.52 5.99
C LEU A 319 4.39 -13.01 5.98
N SER A 320 4.25 -13.56 4.79
CA SER A 320 3.93 -14.96 4.53
C SER A 320 5.09 -15.73 3.91
N ILE A 321 6.11 -15.02 3.40
CA ILE A 321 7.31 -15.61 2.81
C ILE A 321 8.39 -15.78 3.90
N PRO A 322 9.09 -16.94 3.97
CA PRO A 322 10.15 -17.17 4.96
C PRO A 322 11.41 -16.32 4.73
N ASP A 323 11.65 -15.92 3.48
CA ASP A 323 12.81 -15.11 3.08
C ASP A 323 12.57 -13.64 3.43
N MET A 324 13.42 -13.15 4.33
CA MET A 324 13.37 -11.81 4.92
C MET A 324 14.62 -11.01 4.57
N ASP A 325 15.46 -11.49 3.65
CA ASP A 325 16.75 -10.87 3.33
C ASP A 325 16.57 -9.43 2.82
N TRP A 326 15.50 -9.19 2.04
CA TRP A 326 15.13 -7.85 1.55
C TRP A 326 14.82 -6.85 2.67
N LEU A 327 14.52 -7.32 3.88
CA LEU A 327 14.21 -6.49 5.05
C LEU A 327 15.43 -6.35 5.98
N ASP A 328 16.15 -7.45 6.21
CA ASP A 328 17.09 -7.57 7.33
C ASP A 328 18.56 -7.68 6.95
N VAL A 329 18.86 -8.17 5.74
CA VAL A 329 20.21 -8.62 5.40
C VAL A 329 20.83 -7.66 4.40
N ALA A 330 21.94 -7.05 4.78
CA ALA A 330 22.74 -6.25 3.85
C ALA A 330 23.46 -7.16 2.83
N PRO A 331 23.58 -6.77 1.55
CA PRO A 331 23.10 -5.51 0.96
C PRO A 331 21.66 -5.59 0.40
N PHE A 332 20.94 -6.69 0.64
CA PHE A 332 19.60 -6.92 0.09
C PHE A 332 18.52 -6.01 0.68
N ASN A 333 18.75 -5.44 1.86
CA ASN A 333 17.85 -4.48 2.50
C ASN A 333 18.15 -3.00 2.24
N GLU A 334 19.16 -2.70 1.42
CA GLU A 334 19.55 -1.33 1.12
C GLU A 334 18.49 -0.63 0.24
N LEU A 335 18.23 0.66 0.52
CA LEU A 335 17.34 1.53 -0.26
C LEU A 335 18.15 2.62 -0.99
N LYS A 336 19.14 2.22 -1.79
CA LYS A 336 20.03 3.18 -2.48
C LYS A 336 19.24 4.25 -3.26
N PRO A 337 19.71 5.50 -3.30
CA PRO A 337 20.96 6.01 -2.73
C PRO A 337 20.83 6.42 -1.25
N PHE A 338 19.70 6.13 -0.61
CA PHE A 338 19.47 6.48 0.78
C PHE A 338 20.31 5.61 1.71
N THR A 339 20.64 6.18 2.88
CA THR A 339 21.36 5.48 3.95
C THR A 339 20.44 4.56 4.75
N GLU A 340 19.14 4.82 4.70
CA GLU A 340 18.11 4.03 5.37
C GLU A 340 17.94 2.65 4.73
N THR A 341 17.64 1.67 5.57
CA THR A 341 17.30 0.31 5.14
C THR A 341 15.79 0.13 5.01
N ALA A 342 15.39 -0.96 4.34
CA ALA A 342 14.00 -1.37 4.24
C ALA A 342 13.32 -1.46 5.61
N ALA A 343 14.01 -2.04 6.61
CA ALA A 343 13.50 -2.17 7.98
C ALA A 343 13.26 -0.82 8.67
N GLN A 344 14.13 0.17 8.44
CA GLN A 344 13.98 1.51 9.02
C GLN A 344 12.81 2.27 8.40
N ALA A 345 12.49 2.03 7.13
CA ALA A 345 11.36 2.65 6.44
C ALA A 345 9.99 2.06 6.83
N ILE A 346 9.96 0.94 7.57
CA ILE A 346 8.70 0.32 8.02
C ILE A 346 8.00 1.16 9.06
N ASP A 347 8.74 1.77 10.00
CA ASP A 347 8.14 2.51 11.10
C ASP A 347 7.27 3.65 10.57
N ALA A 348 5.97 3.50 10.79
CA ALA A 348 4.96 4.39 10.27
C ALA A 348 4.48 5.43 11.30
N SER A 349 5.01 5.38 12.53
CA SER A 349 4.51 6.17 13.68
C SER A 349 4.69 7.68 13.51
N GLN A 350 5.66 8.08 12.70
CA GLN A 350 5.95 9.49 12.40
C GLN A 350 5.07 10.10 11.31
N TYR A 351 4.31 9.28 10.57
CA TYR A 351 3.44 9.76 9.50
C TYR A 351 2.00 9.89 9.97
N ALA A 352 1.33 10.90 9.44
CA ALA A 352 -0.08 11.10 9.67
C ALA A 352 -0.72 11.80 8.47
N TYR A 353 -1.93 11.33 8.13
CA TYR A 353 -2.69 11.77 6.96
C TYR A 353 -4.08 12.24 7.39
N GLU A 354 -4.58 13.31 6.76
CA GLU A 354 -5.92 13.88 7.04
C GLU A 354 -7.04 12.85 6.83
N ASP A 355 -6.99 12.09 5.75
CA ASP A 355 -7.86 10.93 5.49
C ASP A 355 -6.98 9.69 5.35
N PRO A 356 -7.15 8.67 6.22
CA PRO A 356 -6.44 7.39 6.14
C PRO A 356 -6.87 6.52 4.95
N ALA A 357 -7.55 7.05 3.93
CA ALA A 357 -8.15 6.27 2.85
C ALA A 357 -9.19 5.28 3.36
N ALA A 358 -9.82 5.55 4.51
CA ALA A 358 -10.70 4.59 5.18
C ALA A 358 -11.90 4.20 4.30
N SER A 359 -12.35 5.14 3.47
CA SER A 359 -13.45 4.95 2.51
C SER A 359 -13.14 3.96 1.38
N LEU A 360 -11.86 3.62 1.18
CA LEU A 360 -11.41 2.65 0.17
C LEU A 360 -11.29 1.22 0.72
N PHE A 361 -11.44 0.99 2.03
CA PHE A 361 -11.58 -0.38 2.54
C PHE A 361 -12.98 -0.93 2.24
N SER A 362 -13.08 -2.22 1.94
CA SER A 362 -14.40 -2.84 1.93
C SER A 362 -14.91 -3.02 3.37
N ALA A 363 -16.19 -2.69 3.60
CA ALA A 363 -16.82 -2.73 4.93
C ALA A 363 -16.91 -4.14 5.54
N LEU A 364 -16.67 -5.18 4.74
CA LEU A 364 -16.66 -6.60 5.11
C LEU A 364 -15.52 -7.24 4.30
N ALA A 365 -14.32 -7.28 4.87
CA ALA A 365 -13.11 -7.75 4.19
C ALA A 365 -13.20 -9.24 3.84
N ARG A 366 -13.80 -9.50 2.69
CA ARG A 366 -13.80 -10.78 1.99
C ARG A 366 -12.60 -10.77 1.06
N VAL A 367 -11.52 -11.43 1.48
CA VAL A 367 -10.30 -11.46 0.68
C VAL A 367 -10.45 -12.47 -0.45
N ALA A 368 -10.40 -11.98 -1.68
CA ALA A 368 -10.33 -12.81 -2.87
C ALA A 368 -8.93 -13.41 -3.01
N ARG A 369 -8.80 -14.75 -2.93
CA ARG A 369 -7.52 -15.48 -3.00
C ARG A 369 -7.53 -16.54 -4.10
N GLY A 370 -6.37 -16.78 -4.72
CA GLY A 370 -6.18 -17.88 -5.68
C GLY A 370 -5.86 -19.24 -5.04
N ASN A 371 -5.60 -19.27 -3.74
CA ASN A 371 -5.45 -20.46 -2.91
C ASN A 371 -5.80 -20.13 -1.45
N ILE A 372 -6.27 -21.11 -0.71
CA ILE A 372 -6.59 -21.00 0.72
C ILE A 372 -6.14 -22.29 1.42
N SER A 373 -5.77 -22.21 2.69
CA SER A 373 -5.44 -23.40 3.48
C SER A 373 -6.69 -24.28 3.64
N ALA A 374 -6.51 -25.60 3.60
CA ALA A 374 -7.61 -26.56 3.58
C ALA A 374 -8.43 -26.59 4.89
N ASP A 375 -7.90 -26.02 5.97
CA ASP A 375 -8.56 -25.85 7.26
C ASP A 375 -9.44 -24.59 7.35
N GLN A 376 -9.44 -23.75 6.31
CA GLN A 376 -10.25 -22.52 6.25
C GLN A 376 -11.49 -22.72 5.39
N SER A 377 -12.63 -22.22 5.88
CA SER A 377 -13.85 -22.12 5.09
C SER A 377 -13.71 -21.07 3.99
N PHE A 378 -14.26 -21.37 2.82
CA PHE A 378 -14.29 -20.46 1.69
C PHE A 378 -15.59 -20.60 0.91
N SER A 379 -15.96 -19.55 0.19
CA SER A 379 -17.01 -19.60 -0.82
C SER A 379 -16.52 -19.14 -2.18
N ILE A 380 -17.14 -19.68 -3.23
CA ILE A 380 -16.97 -19.19 -4.60
C ILE A 380 -18.12 -18.21 -4.86
N PRO A 381 -17.85 -16.90 -4.99
CA PRO A 381 -18.92 -15.93 -5.19
C PRO A 381 -19.62 -16.15 -6.53
N ARG A 382 -20.93 -15.89 -6.59
CA ARG A 382 -21.74 -16.01 -7.83
C ARG A 382 -21.19 -15.17 -8.99
N LYS A 383 -20.49 -14.07 -8.69
CA LYS A 383 -19.77 -13.23 -9.65
C LYS A 383 -18.26 -13.36 -9.40
N ALA A 384 -17.73 -14.58 -9.49
CA ALA A 384 -16.32 -14.84 -9.31
C ALA A 384 -15.46 -14.00 -10.27
N ARG A 385 -14.45 -13.32 -9.70
CA ARG A 385 -13.36 -12.75 -10.49
C ARG A 385 -12.36 -13.86 -10.77
N LEU A 386 -11.79 -13.82 -11.96
CA LEU A 386 -10.69 -14.68 -12.36
C LEU A 386 -9.38 -13.93 -12.18
N SER A 387 -8.36 -14.65 -11.75
CA SER A 387 -6.97 -14.23 -11.88
C SER A 387 -6.39 -14.93 -13.11
N ILE A 388 -5.95 -14.14 -14.08
CA ILE A 388 -5.30 -14.59 -15.31
C ILE A 388 -3.85 -14.15 -15.23
N ARG A 389 -2.96 -15.07 -14.89
CA ARG A 389 -1.51 -14.83 -14.83
C ARG A 389 -0.89 -15.12 -16.18
N VAL A 390 -0.35 -14.10 -16.84
CA VAL A 390 0.52 -14.22 -18.01
C VAL A 390 1.95 -14.34 -17.50
N LYS A 391 2.58 -15.48 -17.77
CA LYS A 391 3.86 -15.88 -17.18
C LYS A 391 5.03 -15.77 -18.15
N ASN A 392 6.21 -15.53 -17.60
CA ASN A 392 7.49 -15.61 -18.31
C ASN A 392 7.59 -14.62 -19.49
N ILE A 393 7.06 -13.40 -19.33
CA ILE A 393 7.25 -12.33 -20.30
C ILE A 393 8.71 -11.89 -20.24
N ALA A 394 9.45 -12.02 -21.34
CA ALA A 394 10.84 -11.58 -21.44
C ALA A 394 10.91 -10.03 -21.50
N ARG A 395 10.80 -9.37 -20.35
CA ARG A 395 10.67 -7.91 -20.24
C ARG A 395 11.83 -7.14 -20.85
N LEU A 396 13.03 -7.71 -20.89
CA LEU A 396 14.22 -7.05 -21.44
C LEU A 396 14.16 -6.89 -22.97
N ALA A 397 13.25 -7.61 -23.64
CA ALA A 397 12.98 -7.43 -25.06
C ALA A 397 12.06 -6.23 -25.35
N ILE A 398 11.47 -5.63 -24.31
CA ILE A 398 10.48 -4.56 -24.42
C ILE A 398 11.12 -3.23 -23.97
N SER A 399 11.18 -2.25 -24.87
CA SER A 399 11.71 -0.92 -24.56
C SER A 399 10.56 -0.01 -24.09
N GLY A 400 10.58 0.37 -22.81
CA GLY A 400 9.53 1.20 -22.19
C GLY A 400 8.43 0.38 -21.52
N SER A 401 7.49 1.08 -20.92
CA SER A 401 6.30 0.49 -20.31
C SER A 401 5.45 -0.23 -21.35
N PHE A 402 4.75 -1.27 -20.94
CA PHE A 402 3.91 -2.06 -21.83
C PHE A 402 2.63 -2.51 -21.15
N GLU A 403 1.58 -2.72 -21.91
CA GLU A 403 0.29 -3.17 -21.44
C GLU A 403 0.08 -4.64 -21.82
N VAL A 404 -0.35 -5.43 -20.85
CA VAL A 404 -0.86 -6.78 -21.08
C VAL A 404 -2.38 -6.73 -21.06
N GLN A 405 -3.01 -7.17 -22.13
CA GLN A 405 -4.45 -7.16 -22.31
C GLN A 405 -4.98 -8.59 -22.44
N LEU A 406 -6.12 -8.84 -21.82
CA LEU A 406 -6.95 -10.01 -22.09
C LEU A 406 -8.10 -9.59 -23.00
N LEU A 407 -8.24 -10.27 -24.13
CA LEU A 407 -9.33 -10.10 -25.07
C LEU A 407 -10.25 -11.31 -25.00
N ALA A 408 -11.56 -11.07 -25.07
CA ALA A 408 -12.59 -12.06 -25.24
C ALA A 408 -13.40 -11.74 -26.50
N ASP A 409 -13.40 -12.66 -27.47
CA ASP A 409 -13.97 -12.47 -28.81
C ASP A 409 -13.47 -11.17 -29.48
N GLY A 410 -12.16 -10.90 -29.34
CA GLY A 410 -11.50 -9.72 -29.90
C GLY A 410 -11.76 -8.41 -29.15
N LYS A 411 -12.54 -8.42 -28.06
CA LYS A 411 -12.79 -7.24 -27.21
C LYS A 411 -11.99 -7.32 -25.92
N ARG A 412 -11.30 -6.24 -25.55
CA ARG A 412 -10.57 -6.13 -24.28
C ARG A 412 -11.52 -6.26 -23.10
N VAL A 413 -11.23 -7.18 -22.18
CA VAL A 413 -12.00 -7.42 -20.94
C VAL A 413 -11.18 -7.21 -19.68
N ALA A 414 -9.86 -7.20 -19.78
CA ALA A 414 -8.95 -6.79 -18.70
C ALA A 414 -7.66 -6.23 -19.30
N ARG A 415 -7.01 -5.34 -18.57
CA ARG A 415 -5.68 -4.80 -18.91
C ARG A 415 -4.89 -4.49 -17.66
N HIS A 416 -3.58 -4.48 -17.79
CA HIS A 416 -2.66 -3.99 -16.78
C HIS A 416 -1.40 -3.46 -17.47
N ALA A 417 -0.98 -2.26 -17.12
CA ALA A 417 0.31 -1.71 -17.54
C ALA A 417 1.45 -2.18 -16.62
N PHE A 418 2.58 -2.54 -17.21
CA PHE A 418 3.83 -2.81 -16.51
C PHE A 418 4.76 -1.62 -16.70
N PHE A 419 5.04 -0.91 -15.62
CA PHE A 419 5.83 0.32 -15.61
C PHE A 419 7.32 0.01 -15.71
N GLN A 420 7.95 0.49 -16.77
CA GLN A 420 9.34 0.16 -17.09
C GLN A 420 10.01 1.25 -17.93
N GLY A 421 11.30 1.47 -17.68
CA GLY A 421 12.10 2.44 -18.45
C GLY A 421 12.41 2.00 -19.87
N THR A 422 12.87 2.94 -20.71
CA THR A 422 13.19 2.65 -22.11
C THR A 422 14.46 1.83 -22.30
N GLU A 423 15.32 1.77 -21.28
CA GLU A 423 16.59 1.04 -21.32
C GLU A 423 16.67 -0.05 -20.23
N PRO A 424 15.77 -1.05 -20.20
CA PRO A 424 15.69 -2.02 -19.11
C PRO A 424 16.96 -2.88 -18.97
N LYS A 425 17.74 -3.03 -20.04
CA LYS A 425 19.02 -3.74 -20.03
C LYS A 425 20.14 -3.01 -19.27
N LYS A 426 20.00 -1.70 -19.03
CA LYS A 426 20.93 -0.90 -18.23
C LYS A 426 20.51 -0.77 -16.77
N CYS A 427 19.35 -1.32 -16.41
CA CYS A 427 18.80 -1.31 -15.06
C CYS A 427 19.18 -2.63 -14.33
N PRO A 428 20.04 -2.61 -13.30
CA PRO A 428 20.51 -3.84 -12.65
C PRO A 428 19.40 -4.68 -12.02
N SER A 429 18.40 -4.06 -11.38
CA SER A 429 17.24 -4.75 -10.83
C SER A 429 16.39 -5.39 -11.93
N CYS A 430 16.28 -4.73 -13.09
CA CYS A 430 15.56 -5.25 -14.24
C CYS A 430 16.23 -6.47 -14.86
N VAL A 431 17.56 -6.46 -14.97
CA VAL A 431 18.35 -7.60 -15.48
C VAL A 431 18.26 -8.80 -14.55
N LYS A 432 18.27 -8.59 -13.22
CA LYS A 432 18.06 -9.68 -12.25
C LYS A 432 16.67 -10.34 -12.36
N ARG A 433 15.69 -9.63 -12.91
CA ARG A 433 14.30 -10.10 -13.11
C ARG A 433 13.95 -10.11 -14.60
N GLU A 434 14.80 -10.72 -15.43
CA GLU A 434 14.69 -10.68 -16.90
C GLU A 434 13.37 -11.22 -17.48
N THR A 435 12.65 -12.04 -16.70
CA THR A 435 11.29 -12.47 -16.97
C THR A 435 10.33 -12.02 -15.88
N VAL A 436 9.13 -11.57 -16.27
CA VAL A 436 8.07 -11.16 -15.33
C VAL A 436 6.76 -11.89 -15.58
N ASN A 437 5.92 -11.88 -14.56
CA ASN A 437 4.56 -12.36 -14.64
C ASN A 437 3.62 -11.17 -14.41
N VAL A 438 2.55 -11.10 -15.19
CA VAL A 438 1.52 -10.08 -15.06
C VAL A 438 0.20 -10.75 -14.73
N ASP A 439 -0.46 -10.28 -13.66
CA ASP A 439 -1.77 -10.76 -13.24
C ASP A 439 -2.85 -9.81 -13.77
N LEU A 440 -3.82 -10.36 -14.50
CA LEU A 440 -5.02 -9.65 -14.93
C LEU A 440 -6.23 -10.13 -14.12
N ARG A 441 -7.18 -9.23 -13.90
CA ARG A 441 -8.45 -9.55 -13.23
C ARG A 441 -9.63 -9.30 -14.17
N ALA A 442 -10.42 -10.32 -14.43
CA ALA A 442 -11.64 -10.23 -15.24
C ALA A 442 -12.83 -10.87 -14.50
N ASN A 443 -14.06 -10.43 -14.78
CA ASN A 443 -15.22 -11.16 -14.27
C ASN A 443 -15.40 -12.46 -15.06
N ARG A 444 -15.84 -13.52 -14.40
CA ARG A 444 -16.15 -14.79 -15.07
C ARG A 444 -17.16 -14.62 -16.21
N SER A 445 -18.16 -13.75 -16.04
CA SER A 445 -19.16 -13.44 -17.08
C SER A 445 -18.56 -12.84 -18.34
N ASP A 446 -17.42 -12.16 -18.22
CA ASP A 446 -16.81 -11.44 -19.34
C ASP A 446 -16.00 -12.37 -20.23
N VAL A 447 -15.63 -13.56 -19.73
CA VAL A 447 -14.77 -14.53 -20.42
C VAL A 447 -15.42 -15.89 -20.70
N ALA A 448 -16.41 -16.31 -19.90
CA ALA A 448 -16.94 -17.66 -19.97
C ALA A 448 -17.58 -17.96 -21.34
N GLY A 449 -17.14 -19.06 -21.98
CA GLY A 449 -17.64 -19.49 -23.29
C GLY A 449 -17.11 -18.68 -24.49
N LYS A 450 -16.20 -17.73 -24.27
CA LYS A 450 -15.63 -16.86 -25.32
C LYS A 450 -14.25 -17.31 -25.75
N LYS A 451 -13.81 -16.90 -26.94
CA LYS A 451 -12.44 -17.09 -27.41
C LYS A 451 -11.52 -16.08 -26.72
N LEU A 452 -10.55 -16.56 -25.93
CA LEU A 452 -9.64 -15.72 -25.18
C LEU A 452 -8.29 -15.56 -25.89
N GLU A 453 -7.76 -14.34 -25.90
CA GLU A 453 -6.47 -14.01 -26.49
C GLU A 453 -5.71 -13.04 -25.57
N VAL A 454 -4.39 -13.20 -25.48
CA VAL A 454 -3.51 -12.24 -24.78
C VAL A 454 -2.81 -11.38 -25.81
N ARG A 455 -2.80 -10.08 -25.56
CA ARG A 455 -2.07 -9.08 -26.35
C ARG A 455 -1.10 -8.34 -25.45
N ILE A 456 0.12 -8.10 -25.95
CA ILE A 456 1.11 -7.27 -25.29
C ILE A 456 1.41 -6.09 -26.20
N GLU A 457 1.29 -4.88 -25.66
CA GLU A 457 1.39 -3.63 -26.41
C GLU A 457 2.37 -2.68 -25.73
N VAL A 458 3.37 -2.20 -26.45
CA VAL A 458 4.30 -1.19 -25.91
C VAL A 458 3.59 0.15 -25.86
N LEU A 459 3.62 0.78 -24.69
CA LEU A 459 3.07 2.10 -24.45
C LEU A 459 4.16 3.13 -24.77
N GLY A 460 3.97 3.86 -25.86
CA GLY A 460 4.69 5.08 -26.23
C GLY A 460 6.23 5.13 -26.05
N ALA A 461 6.94 5.15 -27.18
CA ALA A 461 8.01 6.13 -27.43
C ALA A 461 7.83 6.64 -28.88
N LYS A 462 7.43 7.91 -29.04
CA LYS A 462 7.02 8.59 -30.31
C LYS A 462 5.57 8.36 -30.80
N GLY A 463 4.62 8.03 -29.92
CA GLY A 463 3.19 8.09 -30.24
C GLY A 463 2.67 7.00 -31.19
N LYS A 464 3.35 5.85 -31.26
CA LYS A 464 2.81 4.64 -31.88
C LYS A 464 2.87 3.51 -30.86
N ASP A 465 1.71 3.17 -30.32
CA ASP A 465 1.56 1.94 -29.57
C ASP A 465 1.86 0.76 -30.52
N ARG A 466 2.66 -0.20 -30.05
CA ARG A 466 3.11 -1.33 -30.88
C ARG A 466 2.69 -2.63 -30.23
N VAL A 467 1.80 -3.36 -30.89
CA VAL A 467 1.48 -4.74 -30.52
C VAL A 467 2.67 -5.63 -30.84
N LEU A 468 3.13 -6.38 -29.84
CA LEU A 468 4.23 -7.34 -29.95
C LEU A 468 3.70 -8.73 -30.28
N ALA A 469 4.38 -9.46 -31.16
CA ALA A 469 4.16 -10.88 -31.28
C ALA A 469 4.63 -11.57 -29.99
N LEU A 470 3.89 -12.57 -29.51
CA LEU A 470 4.24 -13.30 -28.28
C LEU A 470 5.62 -13.96 -28.37
N SER A 471 6.07 -14.32 -29.57
CA SER A 471 7.41 -14.85 -29.83
C SER A 471 8.53 -13.82 -29.63
N GLU A 472 8.27 -12.52 -29.81
CA GLU A 472 9.24 -11.45 -29.52
C GLU A 472 9.53 -11.31 -28.01
N VAL A 473 8.64 -11.83 -27.17
CA VAL A 473 8.68 -11.68 -25.71
C VAL A 473 8.74 -13.02 -24.97
N GLY A 474 9.29 -14.04 -25.63
CA GLY A 474 9.62 -15.32 -24.99
C GLY A 474 8.51 -16.36 -24.96
N ASN A 475 7.43 -16.18 -25.74
CA ASN A 475 6.26 -17.07 -25.77
C ASN A 475 5.65 -17.29 -24.36
N PRO A 476 5.11 -16.23 -23.74
CA PRO A 476 4.55 -16.32 -22.39
C PRO A 476 3.43 -17.37 -22.31
N THR A 477 3.30 -17.97 -21.13
CA THR A 477 2.26 -18.97 -20.85
C THR A 477 1.17 -18.37 -19.97
N ILE A 478 -0.01 -18.99 -19.90
CA ILE A 478 -1.14 -18.44 -19.13
C ILE A 478 -1.56 -19.44 -18.06
N ASN A 479 -1.89 -18.93 -16.87
CA ASN A 479 -2.55 -19.67 -15.81
C ASN A 479 -3.83 -18.92 -15.41
N ILE A 480 -4.98 -19.59 -15.39
CA ILE A 480 -6.27 -19.00 -15.03
C ILE A 480 -6.80 -19.70 -13.78
N ARG A 481 -7.20 -18.92 -12.78
CA ARG A 481 -7.79 -19.42 -11.52
C ARG A 481 -9.03 -18.62 -11.16
N GLU A 482 -10.03 -19.30 -10.61
CA GLU A 482 -11.10 -18.62 -9.88
C GLU A 482 -10.55 -18.09 -8.56
N LEU A 483 -10.94 -16.87 -8.20
CA LEU A 483 -10.64 -16.32 -6.89
C LEU A 483 -11.70 -16.78 -5.89
N LEU A 484 -11.26 -17.49 -4.88
CA LEU A 484 -12.04 -17.89 -3.71
C LEU A 484 -12.20 -16.70 -2.78
N VAL A 485 -13.29 -16.65 -2.03
CA VAL A 485 -13.48 -15.67 -0.96
C VAL A 485 -13.38 -16.41 0.37
N ALA A 486 -12.38 -16.04 1.18
CA ALA A 486 -12.33 -16.49 2.57
C ALA A 486 -13.48 -15.86 3.37
N GLU A 487 -14.14 -16.65 4.21
CA GLU A 487 -15.32 -16.25 5.00
C GLU A 487 -14.99 -15.84 6.43
#